data_AF-A0A4Q6C3U1-F1
#
_entry.id   AF-A0A4Q6C3U1-F1
#
_cell.length_a   1.000
_cell.length_b   1.000
_cell.length_c   1.000
_cell.angle_alpha   90.00
_cell.angle_beta   90.00
_cell.angle_gamma   90.00
#
_symmetry.space_group_name_H-M   'P 1'
#
loop_
_entity.id
_entity.type
_entity.pdbx_description
1 polymer ?
#
loop_
_entity_poly.entity_id
_entity_poly.type
_entity_poly.pdbx_seq_one_letter_code
_entity_poly.pdbx_strand_id
1 'polypeptide(L)'
;MLYAGLGRIAGISGLLNQAIEQRGDRGWRIAFLLSLMLGSALWFAFGVGVPAPRDDFPLGWLIASGLLVGFGTRLGNGCTSGHGVCGLARLSRRSLAAVLVFIASGMATVYALRHLAGGIA
;
A
#
# COMPACT_ATOMS: atom_id res chain seq x y z
N MET A 1 9.37 -11.66 -14.41
CA MET A 1 9.98 -13.01 -14.28
C MET A 1 9.92 -13.62 -12.87
N LEU A 2 9.82 -12.85 -11.77
CA LEU A 2 9.66 -13.41 -10.40
C LEU A 2 8.41 -14.28 -10.20
N TYR A 3 7.33 -14.02 -10.95
CA TYR A 3 6.09 -14.82 -10.89
C TYR A 3 6.21 -16.22 -11.50
N ALA A 4 7.14 -16.43 -12.43
CA ALA A 4 7.30 -17.72 -13.11
C ALA A 4 8.30 -18.64 -12.39
N GLY A 5 9.20 -18.11 -11.56
CA GLY A 5 10.30 -18.88 -10.98
C GLY A 5 10.14 -19.34 -9.52
N LEU A 6 9.41 -18.61 -8.67
CA LEU A 6 9.51 -18.78 -7.21
C LEU A 6 8.18 -18.98 -6.45
N GLY A 7 7.02 -18.95 -7.12
CA GLY A 7 5.72 -19.25 -6.49
C GLY A 7 5.30 -18.33 -5.32
N ARG A 8 6.02 -17.24 -5.04
CA ARG A 8 5.77 -16.35 -3.89
C ARG A 8 5.00 -15.11 -4.30
N ILE A 9 3.84 -14.92 -3.67
CA ILE A 9 2.97 -13.75 -3.78
C ILE A 9 3.61 -12.63 -2.95
N ALA A 10 4.15 -11.59 -3.58
CA ALA A 10 4.84 -10.53 -2.86
C ALA A 10 4.18 -9.18 -3.15
N GLY A 11 3.20 -8.81 -2.31
CA GLY A 11 2.75 -7.42 -2.23
C GLY A 11 3.85 -6.52 -1.66
N ILE A 12 3.73 -5.20 -1.87
CA ILE A 12 4.72 -4.20 -1.43
C ILE A 12 5.04 -4.33 0.08
N SER A 13 4.02 -4.52 0.93
CA SER A 13 4.22 -4.73 2.38
C SER A 13 5.00 -6.00 2.70
N GLY A 14 4.81 -7.05 1.91
CA GLY A 14 5.56 -8.31 2.04
C GLY A 14 7.02 -8.17 1.61
N LEU A 15 7.29 -7.40 0.54
CA LEU A 15 8.64 -7.06 0.09
C LEU A 15 9.39 -6.23 1.13
N LEU A 16 8.72 -5.26 1.74
CA LEU A 16 9.30 -4.43 2.79
C LEU A 16 9.66 -5.27 4.03
N ASN A 17 8.73 -6.09 4.53
CA ASN A 17 8.99 -6.96 5.68
C ASN A 17 10.13 -7.96 5.39
N GLN A 18 10.14 -8.54 4.18
CA GLN A 18 11.18 -9.45 3.75
C GLN A 18 12.54 -8.78 3.49
N ALA A 19 12.58 -7.49 3.13
CA ALA A 19 13.81 -6.72 3.06
C ALA A 19 14.41 -6.48 4.44
N ILE A 20 13.55 -6.31 5.47
CA ILE A 20 13.98 -6.15 6.87
C ILE A 20 14.47 -7.48 7.45
N GLU A 21 13.71 -8.58 7.32
CA GLU A 21 14.03 -9.84 8.00
C GLU A 21 15.07 -10.72 7.29
N GLN A 22 15.08 -10.82 5.96
CA GLN A 22 15.91 -11.83 5.27
C GLN A 22 17.13 -11.21 4.61
N ARG A 23 18.35 -11.57 5.05
CA ARG A 23 19.63 -11.03 4.54
C ARG A 23 20.00 -11.48 3.12
N GLY A 24 19.62 -12.70 2.71
CA GLY A 24 20.11 -13.33 1.47
C GLY A 24 19.61 -12.73 0.16
N ASP A 25 18.48 -12.02 0.16
CA ASP A 25 17.81 -11.49 -1.05
C ASP A 25 17.48 -10.00 -0.95
N ARG A 26 18.14 -9.25 -0.04
CA ARG A 26 17.81 -7.84 0.19
C ARG A 26 18.06 -6.95 -1.01
N GLY A 27 19.13 -7.21 -1.78
CA GLY A 27 19.59 -6.33 -2.85
C GLY A 27 18.50 -6.04 -3.89
N TRP A 28 17.87 -7.09 -4.43
CA TRP A 28 16.83 -6.91 -5.45
C TRP A 28 15.55 -6.28 -4.88
N ARG A 29 15.20 -6.60 -3.62
CA ARG A 29 14.01 -6.04 -2.95
C ARG A 29 14.18 -4.55 -2.70
N ILE A 30 15.37 -4.14 -2.25
CA ILE A 30 15.72 -2.73 -2.05
C ILE A 30 15.76 -2.02 -3.40
N ALA A 31 16.38 -2.60 -4.43
CA ALA A 31 16.41 -2.02 -5.77
C ALA A 31 14.98 -1.80 -6.32
N PHE A 32 14.06 -2.75 -6.09
CA PHE A 32 12.66 -2.60 -6.47
C PHE A 32 11.98 -1.45 -5.71
N LEU A 33 12.12 -1.39 -4.37
CA LEU A 33 11.56 -0.31 -3.55
C LEU A 33 12.13 1.06 -3.94
N LEU A 34 13.44 1.13 -4.20
CA LEU A 34 14.10 2.33 -4.67
C LEU A 34 13.60 2.74 -6.06
N SER A 35 13.39 1.78 -6.97
CA SER A 35 12.83 2.08 -8.30
C SER A 35 11.42 2.66 -8.22
N LEU A 36 10.61 2.24 -7.24
CA LEU A 36 9.28 2.79 -7.00
C LEU A 36 9.36 4.23 -6.49
N MET A 37 10.25 4.50 -5.52
CA MET A 37 10.52 5.85 -5.02
C MET A 37 11.09 6.76 -6.10
N LEU A 38 12.07 6.29 -6.88
CA LEU A 38 12.64 7.04 -8.00
C LEU A 38 11.60 7.29 -9.09
N GLY A 39 10.76 6.31 -9.41
CA GLY A 39 9.70 6.45 -10.40
C GLY A 39 8.72 7.57 -10.03
N SER A 40 8.25 7.59 -8.77
CA SER A 40 7.45 8.70 -8.26
C SER A 40 8.23 10.01 -8.28
N ALA A 41 9.49 10.05 -7.83
CA ALA A 41 10.29 11.27 -7.80
C ALA A 41 10.54 11.85 -9.21
N LEU A 42 10.84 11.00 -10.20
CA LEU A 42 10.93 11.40 -11.61
C LEU A 42 9.60 11.97 -12.10
N TRP A 43 8.48 11.30 -11.78
CA TRP A 43 7.15 11.79 -12.14
C TRP A 43 6.89 13.20 -11.58
N PHE A 44 7.25 13.43 -10.31
CA PHE A 44 7.21 14.78 -9.70
C PHE A 44 8.11 15.77 -10.45
N ALA A 45 9.32 15.36 -10.85
CA ALA A 45 10.27 16.21 -11.55
C ALA A 45 9.83 16.62 -12.97
N PHE A 46 9.03 15.79 -13.66
CA PHE A 46 8.49 16.11 -14.98
C PHE A 46 7.31 17.10 -14.95
N GLY A 47 6.88 17.56 -13.77
CA GLY A 47 5.86 18.60 -13.65
C GLY A 47 4.47 18.18 -14.16
N VAL A 48 4.22 16.88 -14.30
CA VAL A 48 2.93 16.34 -14.74
C VAL A 48 1.95 16.42 -13.57
N GLY A 49 1.41 17.64 -13.33
CA GLY A 49 0.24 17.94 -12.50
C GLY A 49 0.03 17.01 -11.31
N VAL A 50 0.87 17.13 -10.29
CA VAL A 50 0.71 16.40 -9.04
C VAL A 50 -0.19 17.21 -8.11
N PRO A 51 -1.20 16.59 -7.46
CA PRO A 51 -1.99 17.27 -6.45
C PRO A 51 -1.05 17.85 -5.39
N ALA A 52 -1.15 19.15 -5.13
CA ALA A 52 -0.35 19.79 -4.09
C ALA A 52 -0.58 19.04 -2.75
N PRO A 53 0.50 18.70 -2.02
CA PRO A 53 0.37 18.17 -0.67
C PRO A 53 -0.48 19.12 0.17
N ARG A 54 -1.38 18.57 1.00
CA ARG A 54 -2.12 19.39 1.95
C ARG A 54 -1.21 19.78 3.10
N ASP A 55 -0.91 21.06 3.20
CA ASP A 55 -0.01 21.61 4.23
C ASP A 55 -0.64 21.62 5.63
N ASP A 56 -1.98 21.64 5.72
CA ASP A 56 -2.71 21.74 6.99
C ASP A 56 -2.99 20.39 7.67
N PHE A 57 -2.38 19.29 7.22
CA PHE A 57 -2.67 17.97 7.79
C PHE A 57 -1.86 17.72 9.08
N PRO A 58 -2.50 17.52 10.24
CA PRO A 58 -1.79 17.32 11.51
C PRO A 58 -0.94 16.05 11.48
N LEU A 59 0.36 16.20 11.78
CA LEU A 59 1.35 15.12 11.78
C LEU A 59 0.91 13.90 12.61
N GLY A 60 0.21 14.14 13.73
CA GLY A 60 -0.31 13.07 14.59
C GLY A 60 -1.28 12.12 13.87
N TRP A 61 -2.14 12.64 12.99
CA TRP A 61 -3.03 11.81 12.17
C TRP A 61 -2.27 11.03 11.10
N LEU A 62 -1.21 11.62 10.54
CA LEU A 62 -0.35 10.95 9.56
C LEU A 62 0.35 9.74 10.19
N ILE A 63 0.91 9.91 11.39
CA ILE A 63 1.58 8.83 12.12
C ILE A 63 0.56 7.75 12.54
N ALA A 64 -0.57 8.16 13.13
CA ALA A 64 -1.61 7.23 13.59
C ALA A 64 -2.20 6.40 12.43
N SER A 65 -2.52 7.05 11.30
CA SER A 65 -3.03 6.35 10.12
C SER A 65 -2.00 5.39 9.53
N GLY A 66 -0.72 5.79 9.46
CA GLY A 66 0.37 4.91 9.00
C GLY A 66 0.53 3.66 9.88
N LEU A 67 0.46 3.81 11.20
CA LEU A 67 0.50 2.69 12.15
C LEU A 67 -0.72 1.78 12.01
N LEU A 68 -1.92 2.34 11.93
CA LEU A 68 -3.16 1.58 11.74
C LEU A 68 -3.15 0.78 10.44
N VAL A 69 -2.71 1.40 9.33
CA VAL A 69 -2.58 0.73 8.03
C VAL A 69 -1.51 -0.37 8.12
N GLY A 70 -0.35 -0.08 8.70
CA GLY A 70 0.72 -1.07 8.90
C GLY A 70 0.22 -2.28 9.69
N PHE A 71 -0.42 -2.05 10.82
CA PHE A 71 -1.02 -3.09 11.65
C PHE A 71 -2.10 -3.87 10.89
N GLY A 72 -2.99 -3.18 10.19
CA GLY A 72 -4.07 -3.79 9.39
C GLY A 72 -3.55 -4.69 8.27
N THR A 73 -2.50 -4.29 7.55
CA THR A 73 -1.89 -5.14 6.50
C THR A 73 -1.24 -6.41 7.08
N ARG A 74 -0.71 -6.33 8.31
CA ARG A 74 -0.19 -7.50 9.02
C ARG A 74 -1.32 -8.45 9.43
N LEU A 75 -2.41 -7.92 9.97
CA LEU A 75 -3.58 -8.71 10.36
C LEU A 75 -4.26 -9.38 9.15
N GLY A 76 -4.36 -8.68 8.02
CA GLY A 76 -4.89 -9.19 6.75
C GLY A 76 -3.94 -10.10 5.97
N ASN A 77 -2.77 -10.41 6.53
CA ASN A 77 -1.69 -11.18 5.91
C ASN A 77 -1.36 -10.72 4.47
N GLY A 78 -1.41 -9.41 4.23
CA GLY A 78 -1.22 -8.83 2.90
C GLY A 78 -1.77 -7.41 2.78
N CYS A 79 -1.42 -6.75 1.67
CA CYS A 79 -1.93 -5.43 1.30
C CYS A 79 -2.79 -5.50 0.03
N THR A 80 -3.40 -4.37 -0.32
CA THR A 80 -4.18 -4.21 -1.56
C THR A 80 -3.36 -4.52 -2.81
N SER A 81 -2.06 -4.24 -2.85
CA SER A 81 -1.20 -4.64 -3.98
C SER A 81 -1.06 -6.17 -4.10
N GLY A 82 -0.91 -6.88 -2.97
CA GLY A 82 -0.77 -8.34 -2.95
C GLY A 82 -2.07 -9.10 -3.23
N HIS A 83 -3.17 -8.71 -2.58
CA HIS A 83 -4.49 -9.31 -2.78
C HIS A 83 -5.14 -8.82 -4.09
N GLY A 84 -4.97 -7.54 -4.41
CA GLY A 84 -5.53 -6.92 -5.61
C GLY A 84 -4.80 -7.37 -6.86
N VAL A 85 -3.59 -6.87 -7.12
CA VAL A 85 -2.90 -7.10 -8.40
C VAL A 85 -2.63 -8.57 -8.63
N CYS A 86 -2.16 -9.28 -7.60
CA CYS A 86 -1.70 -10.65 -7.78
C CYS A 86 -2.74 -11.71 -7.40
N GLY A 87 -3.60 -11.42 -6.42
CA GLY A 87 -4.65 -12.31 -5.96
C GLY A 87 -5.89 -12.32 -6.85
N LEU A 88 -6.33 -11.16 -7.37
CA LEU A 88 -7.42 -11.09 -8.35
C LEU A 88 -6.99 -11.67 -9.71
N ALA A 89 -5.73 -11.50 -10.11
CA ALA A 89 -5.19 -12.12 -11.32
C ALA A 89 -5.25 -13.66 -11.29
N ARG A 90 -5.36 -14.27 -10.10
CA ARG A 90 -5.57 -15.72 -9.90
C ARG A 90 -7.04 -16.12 -9.73
N LEU A 91 -8.00 -15.20 -9.91
CA LEU A 91 -9.44 -15.40 -9.67
C LEU A 91 -9.77 -16.00 -8.27
N SER A 92 -8.97 -15.68 -7.25
CA SER A 92 -9.23 -16.19 -5.90
C SER A 92 -10.38 -15.43 -5.24
N ARG A 93 -11.46 -16.16 -4.89
CA ARG A 93 -12.62 -15.62 -4.15
C ARG A 93 -12.22 -14.99 -2.81
N ARG A 94 -11.21 -15.55 -2.13
CA ARG A 94 -10.68 -15.01 -0.86
C ARG A 94 -10.03 -13.64 -1.06
N SER A 95 -9.28 -13.46 -2.15
CA SER A 95 -8.66 -12.18 -2.47
C SER A 95 -9.67 -11.13 -2.90
N LEU A 96 -10.71 -11.54 -3.64
CA LEU A 96 -11.85 -10.66 -3.96
C LEU A 96 -12.51 -10.11 -2.68
N ALA A 97 -12.84 -11.00 -1.73
CA ALA A 97 -13.43 -10.58 -0.46
C ALA A 97 -12.52 -9.61 0.32
N ALA A 98 -11.22 -9.89 0.40
CA ALA A 98 -10.26 -9.01 1.08
C ALA A 98 -10.20 -7.62 0.42
N VAL A 99 -10.16 -7.55 -0.91
CA VAL A 99 -10.13 -6.27 -1.64
C VAL A 99 -11.42 -5.48 -1.43
N LEU A 100 -12.57 -6.14 -1.49
CA LEU A 100 -13.87 -5.50 -1.25
C LEU A 100 -13.95 -4.92 0.17
N VAL A 101 -13.48 -5.65 1.18
CA VAL A 101 -13.45 -5.16 2.57
C VAL A 101 -12.51 -3.96 2.71
N PHE A 102 -11.32 -3.98 2.09
CA PHE A 102 -10.41 -2.84 2.14
C PHE A 102 -10.96 -1.59 1.47
N ILE A 103 -11.62 -1.75 0.32
CA ILE A 103 -12.22 -0.63 -0.40
C ILE A 103 -13.44 -0.10 0.38
N ALA A 104 -14.30 -0.99 0.89
CA ALA A 104 -15.46 -0.62 1.69
C ALA A 104 -15.08 0.11 2.98
N SER A 105 -14.06 -0.36 3.71
CA SER A 105 -13.59 0.32 4.92
C SER A 105 -12.99 1.69 4.62
N GLY A 106 -12.25 1.83 3.51
CA GLY A 106 -11.75 3.13 3.04
C GLY A 106 -12.88 4.11 2.73
N MET A 107 -13.89 3.66 1.98
CA MET A 107 -15.08 4.48 1.67
C MET A 107 -15.84 4.88 2.95
N ALA A 108 -16.08 3.93 3.86
CA ALA A 108 -16.73 4.20 5.13
C ALA A 108 -15.94 5.19 5.99
N THR A 109 -14.61 5.07 6.04
CA THR A 109 -13.73 5.97 6.79
C THR A 109 -13.79 7.38 6.21
N VAL A 110 -13.70 7.54 4.88
CA VAL A 110 -13.82 8.87 4.24
C VAL A 110 -15.22 9.44 4.46
N TYR A 111 -16.26 8.63 4.34
CA TYR A 111 -17.63 9.06 4.61
C TYR A 111 -17.79 9.58 6.04
N ALA A 112 -17.33 8.82 7.03
CA ALA A 112 -17.38 9.19 8.43
C ALA A 112 -16.58 10.47 8.72
N LEU A 113 -15.35 10.58 8.21
CA LEU A 113 -14.53 11.77 8.43
C LEU A 113 -15.10 13.02 7.74
N ARG A 114 -15.64 12.88 6.52
CA ARG A 114 -16.22 14.03 5.80
C ARG A 114 -17.58 14.48 6.35
N HIS A 115 -18.44 13.55 6.78
CA HIS A 115 -19.83 13.87 7.13
C HIS A 115 -20.08 13.91 8.65
N LEU A 116 -19.39 13.08 9.44
CA LEU A 116 -19.61 13.00 10.90
C LEU A 116 -18.61 13.85 11.68
N ALA A 117 -17.36 13.95 11.21
CA ALA A 117 -16.32 14.73 11.88
C ALA A 117 -16.26 16.20 11.42
N GLY A 118 -17.30 16.69 10.74
CA GLY A 118 -17.46 18.12 10.42
C GLY A 118 -16.57 18.67 9.29
N GLY A 119 -16.04 17.81 8.42
CA GLY A 119 -15.26 18.27 7.25
C GLY A 119 -13.78 18.54 7.53
N ILE A 120 -13.16 17.76 8.42
CA ILE A 120 -11.69 17.62 8.50
C ILE A 120 -11.17 16.87 7.27
N ALA A 121 -11.32 17.46 6.09
CA ALA A 121 -10.73 16.98 4.85
C ALA A 121 -10.19 18.16 4.07
#